data_AF-A0A820F6H8-F1
#
_entry.id   AF-A0A820F6H8-F1
#
_cell.length_a   1.000
_cell.length_b   1.000
_cell.length_c   1.000
_cell.angle_alpha   90.00
_cell.angle_beta   90.00
_cell.angle_gamma   90.00
#
_symmetry.space_group_name_H-M   'P 1'
#
loop_
_entity.id
_entity.type
_entity.pdbx_description
1 polymer ?
#
loop_
_entity_poly.entity_id
_entity_poly.type
_entity_poly.pdbx_seq_one_letter_code
_entity_poly.pdbx_strand_id
1 'polypeptide(L)'
;MLIYHRNKETSTKANGKIIQLSKALSWLLRHAVIREGLQYQYDGYVFVKDVLKHPTFANKYTIEDIHQCVETNEKKRFALKTDRVTGQEMIRAQL
;
A
#
# COMPACT_ATOMS: atom_id res chain seq x y z
N MET A 1 10.32 -12.51 -28.74
CA MET A 1 9.98 -13.30 -27.54
C MET A 1 9.32 -12.34 -26.55
N LEU A 2 7.99 -12.45 -26.43
CA LEU A 2 7.02 -11.66 -25.63
C LEU A 2 7.39 -10.19 -25.29
N ILE A 3 6.99 -9.31 -26.20
CA ILE A 3 7.02 -7.87 -26.06
C ILE A 3 5.89 -7.47 -25.08
N TYR A 4 6.24 -7.07 -23.86
CA TYR A 4 5.28 -6.44 -22.94
C TYR A 4 5.01 -5.00 -23.41
N HIS A 5 4.12 -4.82 -24.40
CA HIS A 5 3.48 -3.54 -24.65
C HIS A 5 2.36 -3.36 -23.63
N ARG A 6 2.63 -2.68 -22.50
CA ARG A 6 1.58 -2.21 -21.59
C ARG A 6 1.22 -0.77 -21.96
N ASN A 7 0.10 -0.64 -22.68
CA ASN A 7 -0.49 0.62 -23.12
C ASN A 7 -0.53 1.68 -22.01
N LYS A 8 0.04 2.85 -22.31
CA LYS A 8 0.33 3.94 -21.37
C LYS A 8 -0.64 5.12 -21.60
N GLU A 9 -1.96 4.88 -21.73
CA GLU A 9 -2.85 5.93 -22.28
C GLU A 9 -4.15 6.24 -21.51
N THR A 10 -4.29 5.92 -20.21
CA THR A 10 -5.53 6.30 -19.45
C THR A 10 -5.35 6.94 -18.06
N SER A 11 -4.14 7.29 -17.61
CA SER A 11 -3.91 7.57 -16.17
C SER A 11 -3.31 8.94 -15.84
N THR A 12 -4.05 10.04 -16.00
CA THR A 12 -3.62 11.35 -15.45
C THR A 12 -4.27 11.67 -14.10
N LYS A 13 -5.54 11.33 -13.89
CA LYS A 13 -6.23 11.48 -12.58
C LYS A 13 -5.98 10.31 -11.63
N ALA A 14 -6.04 9.06 -12.12
CA ALA A 14 -5.83 7.86 -11.29
C ALA A 14 -4.39 7.79 -10.73
N ASN A 15 -3.38 8.18 -11.51
CA ASN A 15 -2.00 8.27 -11.04
C ASN A 15 -1.84 9.24 -9.86
N GLY A 16 -2.52 10.39 -9.87
CA GLY A 16 -2.42 11.37 -8.78
C GLY A 16 -2.90 10.82 -7.43
N LYS A 17 -3.98 10.04 -7.42
CA LYS A 17 -4.49 9.38 -6.21
C LYS A 17 -3.52 8.32 -5.70
N ILE A 18 -3.02 7.45 -6.58
CA ILE A 18 -2.08 6.38 -6.21
C ILE A 18 -0.72 6.94 -5.76
N ILE A 19 -0.24 8.02 -6.38
CA ILE A 19 1.00 8.71 -5.95
C ILE A 19 0.83 9.28 -4.53
N GLN A 20 -0.32 9.89 -4.23
CA GLN A 20 -0.61 10.39 -2.89
C GLN A 20 -0.69 9.25 -1.87
N LEU A 21 -1.35 8.14 -2.23
CA LEU A 21 -1.40 6.93 -1.42
C LEU A 21 0.02 6.41 -1.13
N SER A 22 0.88 6.30 -2.15
CA SER A 22 2.26 5.85 -2.00
C SER A 22 3.07 6.74 -1.05
N LYS A 23 2.85 8.07 -1.07
CA LYS A 23 3.53 8.99 -0.15
C LYS A 23 3.01 8.83 1.28
N ALA A 24 1.70 8.72 1.45
CA ALA A 24 1.08 8.53 2.75
C ALA A 24 1.48 7.19 3.38
N LEU A 25 1.44 6.08 2.62
CA LEU A 25 1.91 4.76 3.07
C LEU A 25 3.38 4.77 3.47
N SER A 26 4.21 5.43 2.66
CA SER A 26 5.63 5.61 2.95
C SER A 26 5.88 6.30 4.29
N TRP A 27 5.15 7.38 4.57
CA TRP A 27 5.24 8.10 5.83
C TRP A 27 4.72 7.27 7.01
N LEU A 28 3.54 6.65 6.83
CA LEU A 28 2.91 5.84 7.86
C LEU A 28 3.81 4.67 8.26
N LEU A 29 4.16 3.82 7.29
CA LEU A 29 4.84 2.54 7.51
C LEU A 29 6.30 2.65 7.94
N ARG A 30 6.96 3.79 7.72
CA ARG A 30 8.36 3.99 8.14
C ARG A 30 8.52 4.83 9.39
N HIS A 31 7.55 5.71 9.69
CA HIS A 31 7.73 6.70 10.75
C HIS A 31 6.57 6.76 11.73
N ALA A 32 5.35 6.52 11.29
CA ALA A 32 4.17 6.90 12.06
C ALA A 32 3.40 5.71 12.66
N VAL A 33 3.62 4.46 12.25
CA VAL A 33 2.84 3.28 12.70
C VAL A 33 2.56 3.29 14.21
N ILE A 34 3.60 3.28 15.04
CA ILE A 34 3.46 3.23 16.50
C ILE A 34 2.79 4.51 17.04
N ARG A 35 3.17 5.68 16.49
CA ARG A 35 2.66 6.98 16.94
C ARG A 35 1.17 7.14 16.65
N GLU A 36 0.71 6.63 15.51
CA GLU A 36 -0.70 6.67 15.10
C GLU A 36 -1.52 5.52 15.72
N GLY A 37 -0.96 4.80 16.70
CA GLY A 37 -1.67 3.73 17.42
C GLY A 37 -1.84 2.43 16.64
N LEU A 38 -1.14 2.27 15.51
CA LEU A 38 -1.07 1.01 14.79
C LEU A 38 0.03 0.13 15.39
N GLN A 39 -0.12 -1.18 15.23
CA GLN A 39 0.85 -2.16 15.70
C GLN A 39 1.55 -2.83 14.54
N TYR A 40 2.88 -2.89 14.62
CA TYR A 40 3.64 -3.78 13.78
C TYR A 40 3.36 -5.23 14.17
N GLN A 41 3.17 -6.02 13.14
CA GLN A 41 3.18 -7.46 13.15
C GLN A 41 4.59 -7.94 12.82
N TYR A 42 4.78 -9.26 12.75
CA TYR A 42 6.07 -9.86 12.45
C TYR A 42 6.68 -9.31 11.14
N ASP A 43 7.98 -9.00 11.19
CA ASP A 43 8.80 -8.48 10.07
C ASP A 43 8.39 -7.08 9.56
N GLY A 44 7.84 -6.25 10.45
CA GLY A 44 7.50 -4.84 10.15
C GLY A 44 6.24 -4.67 9.29
N TYR A 45 5.39 -5.69 9.22
CA TYR A 45 4.11 -5.63 8.53
C TYR A 45 3.03 -4.99 9.39
N VAL A 46 2.02 -4.41 8.75
CA VAL A 46 0.82 -3.88 9.40
C VAL A 46 -0.39 -4.39 8.64
N PHE A 47 -1.47 -4.73 9.32
CA PHE A 47 -2.69 -5.18 8.64
C PHE A 47 -3.26 -4.07 7.76
N VAL A 48 -3.62 -4.40 6.52
CA VAL A 48 -4.20 -3.46 5.55
C VAL A 48 -5.52 -2.91 6.08
N LYS A 49 -6.34 -3.73 6.74
CA LYS A 49 -7.58 -3.30 7.40
C LYS A 49 -7.35 -2.17 8.41
N ASP A 50 -6.25 -2.19 9.15
CA ASP A 50 -5.98 -1.21 10.21
C ASP A 50 -5.45 0.08 9.60
N VAL A 51 -4.64 -0.03 8.53
CA VAL A 51 -4.26 1.12 7.69
C VAL A 51 -5.50 1.78 7.09
N LEU A 52 -6.46 1.03 6.55
CA LEU A 52 -7.68 1.58 5.94
C LEU A 52 -8.65 2.17 6.96
N LYS A 53 -8.57 1.78 8.23
CA LYS A 53 -9.33 2.41 9.33
C LYS A 53 -8.70 3.71 9.81
N HIS A 54 -7.43 3.94 9.52
CA HIS A 54 -6.72 5.14 9.95
C HIS A 54 -7.31 6.40 9.29
N PRO A 55 -7.54 7.51 10.02
CA PRO A 55 -8.23 8.71 9.49
C PRO A 55 -7.63 9.30 8.20
N THR A 56 -6.31 9.18 8.02
CA THR A 56 -5.63 9.62 6.79
C THR A 56 -6.06 8.84 5.54
N PHE A 57 -6.45 7.58 5.69
CA PHE A 57 -6.75 6.66 4.60
C PHE A 57 -8.23 6.28 4.52
N ALA A 58 -8.90 6.24 5.66
CA ALA A 58 -10.33 5.98 5.79
C ALA A 58 -11.13 6.90 4.85
N ASN A 59 -12.11 6.31 4.16
CA ASN A 59 -12.98 6.98 3.19
C ASN A 59 -12.28 7.59 1.96
N LYS A 60 -10.96 7.48 1.83
CA LYS A 60 -10.18 8.01 0.69
C LYS A 60 -9.61 6.93 -0.22
N TYR A 61 -9.27 5.78 0.37
CA TYR A 61 -8.65 4.66 -0.34
C TYR A 61 -9.35 3.35 -0.02
N THR A 62 -9.32 2.42 -0.97
CA THR A 62 -9.79 1.06 -0.83
C THR A 62 -8.64 0.07 -0.83
N ILE A 63 -8.95 -1.21 -0.62
CA ILE A 63 -7.94 -2.27 -0.70
C ILE A 63 -7.39 -2.41 -2.12
N GLU A 64 -8.23 -2.20 -3.14
CA GLU A 64 -7.83 -2.19 -4.56
C GLU A 64 -6.85 -1.06 -4.86
N ASP A 65 -7.03 0.13 -4.26
CA ASP A 65 -6.05 1.22 -4.41
C ASP A 65 -4.68 0.83 -3.84
N ILE A 66 -4.66 0.08 -2.72
CA ILE A 66 -3.41 -0.41 -2.13
C ILE A 66 -2.76 -1.45 -3.04
N HIS A 67 -3.53 -2.41 -3.55
CA HIS A 67 -3.05 -3.40 -4.53
C HIS A 67 -2.46 -2.72 -5.76
N GLN A 68 -3.19 -1.77 -6.35
CA GLN A 68 -2.73 -0.98 -7.48
C GLN A 68 -1.45 -0.19 -7.13
N CYS A 69 -1.39 0.40 -5.94
CA CYS A 69 -0.20 1.14 -5.48
C CYS A 69 1.03 0.23 -5.34
N VAL A 70 0.86 -1.03 -4.94
CA VAL A 70 1.96 -2.00 -4.85
C VAL A 70 2.36 -2.49 -6.25
N GLU A 71 1.38 -2.85 -7.10
CA GLU A 71 1.64 -3.34 -8.45
C GLU A 71 2.31 -2.29 -9.35
N THR A 72 1.90 -1.03 -9.23
CA THR A 72 2.44 0.08 -10.01
C THR A 72 3.74 0.64 -9.44
N ASN A 73 4.22 0.15 -8.29
CA ASN A 73 5.46 0.63 -7.70
C ASN A 73 6.69 0.03 -8.38
N GLU A 74 7.26 0.73 -9.35
CA GLU A 74 8.46 0.29 -10.08
C GLU A 74 9.67 0.02 -9.16
N LYS A 75 9.74 0.70 -8.00
CA LYS A 75 10.84 0.53 -7.04
C LYS A 75 10.55 -0.52 -5.96
N LYS A 76 9.44 -1.27 -6.06
CA LYS A 76 9.02 -2.29 -5.09
C LYS A 76 8.98 -1.78 -3.64
N ARG A 77 8.66 -0.49 -3.42
CA ARG A 77 8.71 0.14 -2.08
C ARG A 77 7.78 -0.49 -1.03
N PHE A 78 6.85 -1.32 -1.47
CA PHE A 78 5.88 -1.97 -0.61
C PHE A 78 5.85 -3.46 -0.89
N ALA A 79 5.64 -4.23 0.16
CA ALA A 79 5.38 -5.65 0.07
C ALA A 79 4.02 -5.94 0.71
N LEU A 80 3.18 -6.68 -0.01
CA LEU A 80 1.93 -7.24 0.49
C LEU A 80 2.12 -8.72 0.78
N LYS A 81 1.51 -9.20 1.85
CA LYS A 81 1.38 -10.62 2.17
C LYS A 81 0.02 -10.90 2.77
N THR A 82 -0.46 -12.11 2.59
CA THR A 82 -1.64 -12.61 3.30
C THR A 82 -1.18 -13.43 4.49
N ASP A 83 -1.72 -13.12 5.66
CA ASP A 83 -1.51 -13.92 6.85
C ASP A 83 -2.20 -15.28 6.69
N ARG A 84 -1.47 -16.38 6.86
CA ARG A 84 -1.99 -17.74 6.63
C ARG A 84 -2.99 -18.21 7.70
N VAL A 85 -2.96 -17.60 8.88
CA VAL A 85 -3.81 -17.98 10.01
C VAL A 85 -5.14 -17.25 9.95
N THR A 86 -5.11 -15.93 9.78
CA THR A 86 -6.30 -15.08 9.77
C THR A 86 -6.87 -14.84 8.38
N GLY A 87 -6.10 -15.13 7.31
CA GLY A 87 -6.46 -14.80 5.93
C GLY A 87 -6.38 -13.29 5.62
N GLN A 88 -5.87 -12.48 6.54
CA GLN A 88 -5.89 -11.02 6.41
C GLN A 88 -4.67 -10.50 5.67
N GLU A 89 -4.87 -9.49 4.83
CA GLU A 89 -3.78 -8.86 4.09
C GLU A 89 -3.00 -7.88 4.97
N MET A 90 -1.69 -7.88 4.77
CA MET A 90 -0.74 -7.08 5.51
C MET A 90 0.23 -6.40 4.55
N ILE A 91 0.60 -5.17 4.85
CA ILE A 91 1.52 -4.36 4.06
C ILE A 91 2.71 -3.93 4.91
N ARG A 92 3.90 -3.87 4.30
CA ARG A 92 5.07 -3.18 4.86
C ARG A 92 5.73 -2.30 3.83
N ALA A 93 6.53 -1.34 4.30
CA ALA A 93 7.46 -0.60 3.45
C ALA A 93 8.81 -1.32 3.38
N GLN A 94 9.42 -1.34 2.21
CA GLN A 94 10.82 -1.69 2.01
C GLN A 94 11.69 -0.43 2.12
N LEU A 95 12.92 -0.62 2.62
CA LEU A 95 13.97 0.41 2.70
C LEU A 95 14.65 0.59 1.34
#